data_AF-V9FLM0-F1
#
_entry.id   AF-V9FLM0-F1
#
_cell.length_a   1.000
_cell.length_b   1.000
_cell.length_c   1.000
_cell.angle_alpha   90.00
_cell.angle_beta   90.00
_cell.angle_gamma   90.00
#
_symmetry.space_group_name_H-M   'P 1'
#
loop_
_entity.id
_entity.type
_entity.pdbx_description
1 polymer ?
#
loop_
_entity_poly.entity_id
_entity_poly.type
_entity_poly.pdbx_seq_one_letter_code
_entity_poly.pdbx_strand_id
1 'polypeptide(L)'
;MVAAANSSSSEMLKQPTLSVSSRTSKHRLSASAEVVANIMQSLSIRSSAVNGNVLTKPTIKTGSQPPTSTPFNESKSLQLTADNSAGNKQPALEVLKPATCTGSSFYAKEMALLATHVQTGLQARVAPIPIDDCTGGVYYLRTKNRRLTGVFKPADEEAYAPNNPKQYNKPEASSVSSMREGISAGDSAVREVVAYLLDHQHFARVPVTLLASIYHPDFHFKASETPHGKIGALQAYVAHRDTADDVGSGLFSVAEVQAIAILDIRLANQDRHGGNLLVVEPAQTITQTSTSVVTKSLAGKKVSLVPIDHGACLPRISALSETSFMWLLWPQSKQPFSLAAREYIAALDAHHDLKLLEDNLPANYPLEREAILTLFVCTTLLKFCALDRHMTAYNIGMLMCRQGTVAEQEMKPSVLETLVAKSLRDPAVLKCEALLKPVQKMAAFSDTKLSQDKAWTNYVAIFVTTFRRELVAHLAIAK
;
A
#
# COMPACT_ATOMS: atom_id res chain seq x y z
N MET A 1 55.40 -35.26 14.62
CA MET A 1 55.82 -35.57 16.01
C MET A 1 55.03 -34.70 16.97
N VAL A 2 54.66 -35.23 18.15
CA VAL A 2 54.54 -34.58 19.49
C VAL A 2 54.04 -33.12 19.57
N ALA A 3 53.09 -32.70 20.41
CA ALA A 3 52.02 -33.29 21.25
C ALA A 3 51.11 -32.10 21.65
N ALA A 4 49.78 -32.16 21.66
CA ALA A 4 48.88 -32.77 22.66
C ALA A 4 48.92 -32.18 24.10
N ALA A 5 47.70 -31.80 24.57
CA ALA A 5 47.15 -31.93 25.93
C ALA A 5 46.89 -30.67 26.81
N ASN A 6 45.76 -30.79 27.52
CA ASN A 6 45.28 -30.08 28.73
C ASN A 6 44.98 -28.57 28.64
N SER A 7 43.81 -28.03 29.03
CA SER A 7 42.72 -28.37 29.98
C SER A 7 42.88 -27.83 31.42
N SER A 8 41.92 -27.00 31.83
CA SER A 8 41.55 -26.70 33.22
C SER A 8 40.12 -26.15 33.24
N SER A 9 39.38 -26.39 34.33
CA SER A 9 37.94 -26.12 34.41
C SER A 9 37.59 -25.15 35.55
N SER A 10 36.35 -24.64 35.51
CA SER A 10 35.62 -24.02 36.64
C SER A 10 36.13 -22.67 37.15
N GLU A 11 35.27 -21.65 36.99
CA GLU A 11 34.84 -20.90 38.17
C GLU A 11 33.35 -20.51 38.05
N MET A 12 32.57 -20.77 39.11
CA MET A 12 31.18 -20.35 39.22
C MET A 12 31.08 -19.04 40.01
N LEU A 13 30.63 -17.96 39.39
CA LEU A 13 30.25 -16.72 40.10
C LEU A 13 28.74 -16.50 40.05
N LYS A 14 28.18 -16.19 41.23
CA LYS A 14 26.73 -16.19 41.50
C LYS A 14 26.08 -14.87 41.05
N GLN A 15 24.82 -14.95 40.66
CA GLN A 15 23.96 -13.77 40.49
C GLN A 15 23.75 -13.05 41.85
N PRO A 16 23.75 -11.71 41.87
CA PRO A 16 22.97 -10.95 42.83
C PRO A 16 21.53 -10.77 42.30
N THR A 17 20.54 -11.26 43.04
CA THR A 17 19.12 -11.01 42.74
C THR A 17 18.74 -9.59 43.18
N LEU A 18 18.14 -8.81 42.28
CA LEU A 18 17.50 -7.53 42.60
C LEU A 18 16.04 -7.54 42.17
N SER A 19 15.15 -7.71 43.14
CA SER A 19 13.71 -7.53 42.98
C SER A 19 13.36 -6.04 43.13
N VAL A 20 12.79 -5.45 42.08
CA VAL A 20 12.17 -4.12 42.15
C VAL A 20 10.71 -4.24 41.73
N SER A 21 9.82 -3.80 42.62
CA SER A 21 8.37 -3.95 42.43
C SER A 21 7.81 -3.00 41.38
N SER A 22 6.65 -3.35 40.82
CA SER A 22 5.99 -2.60 39.75
C SER A 22 5.46 -1.24 40.23
N ARG A 23 5.77 -0.18 39.48
CA ARG A 23 4.96 1.04 39.41
C ARG A 23 4.75 1.46 37.97
N THR A 24 3.48 1.64 37.61
CA THR A 24 3.06 2.11 36.29
C THR A 24 3.36 3.60 36.14
N SER A 25 3.70 4.06 34.94
CA SER A 25 3.74 5.49 34.62
C SER A 25 3.14 5.78 33.25
N LYS A 26 2.00 6.48 33.23
CA LYS A 26 1.30 6.89 32.00
C LYS A 26 1.90 8.15 31.34
N HIS A 27 3.09 8.60 31.78
CA HIS A 27 3.61 9.96 31.54
C HIS A 27 4.75 10.07 30.52
N ARG A 28 5.17 8.99 29.84
CA ARG A 28 6.19 9.09 28.77
C ARG A 28 5.65 9.26 27.34
N LEU A 29 4.34 9.18 27.14
CA LEU A 29 3.72 9.29 25.81
C LEU A 29 3.47 10.74 25.34
N SER A 30 3.51 11.74 26.23
CA SER A 30 3.32 13.16 25.86
C SER A 30 4.57 13.82 25.26
N ALA A 31 5.75 13.47 25.76
CA ALA A 31 7.00 14.19 25.45
C ALA A 31 7.37 14.20 23.96
N SER A 32 7.05 13.14 23.21
CA SER A 32 7.32 13.09 21.76
C SER A 32 6.37 13.97 20.93
N ALA A 33 5.17 14.28 21.45
CA ALA A 33 4.20 15.12 20.73
C ALA A 33 4.58 16.61 20.77
N GLU A 34 5.11 17.08 21.91
CA GLU A 34 5.50 18.49 22.10
C GLU A 34 6.69 18.88 21.20
N VAL A 35 7.63 17.96 20.96
CA VAL A 35 8.78 18.18 20.04
C VAL A 35 8.31 18.42 18.61
N VAL A 36 7.27 17.70 18.14
CA VAL A 36 6.70 17.90 16.80
C VAL A 36 5.87 19.19 16.73
N ALA A 37 5.12 19.52 17.78
CA ALA A 37 4.33 20.75 17.84
C ALA A 37 5.19 22.02 17.75
N ASN A 38 6.33 22.04 18.45
CA ASN A 38 7.24 23.18 18.50
C ASN A 38 7.89 23.52 17.14
N ILE A 39 8.07 22.53 16.25
CA ILE A 39 8.58 22.77 14.90
C ILE A 39 7.52 23.50 14.05
N MET A 40 6.27 23.03 14.10
CA MET A 40 5.18 23.54 13.26
C MET A 40 4.71 24.95 13.63
N GLN A 41 4.91 25.39 14.88
CA GLN A 41 4.49 26.72 15.33
C GLN A 41 5.30 27.88 14.69
N SER A 42 6.45 27.57 14.09
CA SER A 42 7.38 28.56 13.51
C SER A 42 7.00 29.09 12.12
N LEU A 43 6.01 28.49 11.43
CA LEU A 43 5.73 28.75 10.00
C LEU A 43 4.42 29.50 9.71
N SER A 44 3.67 29.92 10.73
CA SER A 44 2.34 30.56 10.58
C SER A 44 2.40 32.09 10.51
N ILE A 45 2.68 32.64 9.32
CA ILE A 45 2.45 34.07 9.02
C ILE A 45 1.02 34.29 8.49
N ARG A 46 0.43 35.42 8.85
CA ARG A 46 -1.01 35.71 8.79
C ARG A 46 -1.57 35.91 7.37
N SER A 47 -2.84 35.55 7.19
CA SER A 47 -3.75 36.12 6.19
C SER A 47 -5.15 36.29 6.80
N SER A 48 -5.94 37.24 6.29
CA SER A 48 -7.14 37.79 6.97
C SER A 48 -8.46 37.30 6.37
N ALA A 49 -9.53 37.30 7.17
CA ALA A 49 -10.87 36.88 6.76
C ALA A 49 -11.69 38.01 6.10
N VAL A 50 -12.65 37.64 5.24
CA VAL A 50 -13.71 38.51 4.67
C VAL A 50 -15.02 37.70 4.58
N ASN A 51 -16.16 38.33 4.85
CA ASN A 51 -17.52 37.75 4.84
C ASN A 51 -18.30 38.11 3.56
N GLY A 52 -19.41 37.41 3.22
CA GLY A 52 -20.43 37.99 2.31
C GLY A 52 -21.44 37.07 1.58
N ASN A 53 -22.56 36.75 2.25
CA ASN A 53 -23.95 36.57 1.75
C ASN A 53 -24.29 36.10 0.30
N VAL A 54 -24.84 34.88 0.23
CA VAL A 54 -26.23 34.53 -0.20
C VAL A 54 -27.03 35.48 -1.13
N LEU A 55 -27.56 34.94 -2.24
CA LEU A 55 -28.91 35.27 -2.76
C LEU A 55 -29.56 34.08 -3.53
N THR A 56 -30.74 34.24 -4.12
CA THR A 56 -31.77 33.17 -4.24
C THR A 56 -32.20 32.74 -5.66
N LYS A 57 -32.86 31.56 -5.74
CA LYS A 57 -33.54 31.00 -6.93
C LYS A 57 -34.74 31.84 -7.42
N PRO A 58 -35.25 31.54 -8.64
CA PRO A 58 -36.64 31.06 -8.76
C PRO A 58 -36.79 29.71 -9.51
N THR A 59 -38.04 29.30 -9.78
CA THR A 59 -38.49 27.92 -10.09
C THR A 59 -39.55 27.94 -11.23
N ILE A 60 -39.84 26.83 -11.96
CA ILE A 60 -41.20 26.36 -12.38
C ILE A 60 -41.23 25.12 -13.33
N LYS A 61 -41.92 24.03 -12.89
CA LYS A 61 -42.90 23.10 -13.56
C LYS A 61 -42.68 22.44 -14.94
N THR A 62 -43.35 21.34 -15.39
CA THR A 62 -43.93 20.08 -14.80
C THR A 62 -44.45 19.12 -15.90
N GLY A 63 -44.42 17.79 -15.69
CA GLY A 63 -45.19 16.75 -16.44
C GLY A 63 -44.42 16.05 -17.58
N SER A 64 -44.76 14.84 -18.06
CA SER A 64 -45.74 13.79 -17.65
C SER A 64 -45.32 12.38 -18.19
N GLN A 65 -46.06 11.29 -17.90
CA GLN A 65 -45.69 9.86 -18.18
C GLN A 65 -46.95 8.97 -18.39
N PRO A 66 -46.87 7.65 -18.77
CA PRO A 66 -45.75 6.82 -19.25
C PRO A 66 -46.00 6.32 -20.72
N PRO A 67 -46.22 5.04 -21.18
CA PRO A 67 -46.22 3.67 -20.57
C PRO A 67 -45.33 2.57 -21.25
N THR A 68 -44.70 1.73 -20.42
CA THR A 68 -44.38 0.26 -20.54
C THR A 68 -44.14 -0.46 -21.89
N SER A 69 -42.93 -1.03 -22.06
CA SER A 69 -42.69 -2.48 -22.32
C SER A 69 -41.22 -2.88 -22.01
N THR A 70 -40.90 -4.18 -21.95
CA THR A 70 -39.63 -4.78 -21.45
C THR A 70 -39.41 -6.19 -22.04
N PRO A 71 -38.26 -6.89 -21.88
CA PRO A 71 -36.92 -6.48 -21.41
C PRO A 71 -35.74 -6.91 -22.32
N PHE A 72 -34.62 -6.19 -22.27
CA PHE A 72 -33.24 -6.73 -22.42
C PHE A 72 -32.30 -5.79 -21.67
N ASN A 73 -31.24 -6.28 -21.03
CA ASN A 73 -30.37 -5.43 -20.18
C ASN A 73 -28.92 -5.93 -20.15
N GLU A 74 -28.09 -5.37 -21.03
CA GLU A 74 -26.64 -5.56 -21.03
C GLU A 74 -25.91 -4.46 -20.23
N SER A 75 -24.64 -4.70 -19.92
CA SER A 75 -23.59 -3.68 -19.70
C SER A 75 -23.87 -2.53 -18.73
N LYS A 76 -23.24 -2.59 -17.55
CA LYS A 76 -23.09 -1.44 -16.63
C LYS A 76 -22.15 -0.35 -17.22
N SER A 77 -22.63 0.44 -18.17
CA SER A 77 -22.05 1.75 -18.46
C SER A 77 -22.64 2.79 -17.50
N LEU A 78 -21.79 3.45 -16.71
CA LEU A 78 -22.23 4.57 -15.88
C LEU A 78 -22.42 5.80 -16.77
N GLN A 79 -23.68 6.14 -17.06
CA GLN A 79 -24.02 7.41 -17.71
C GLN A 79 -23.73 8.59 -16.78
N LEU A 80 -22.48 9.07 -16.85
CA LEU A 80 -22.19 10.47 -16.53
C LEU A 80 -22.99 11.36 -17.49
N THR A 81 -23.69 12.35 -16.96
CA THR A 81 -24.47 13.30 -17.75
C THR A 81 -23.56 14.07 -18.70
N ALA A 82 -23.83 13.98 -20.00
CA ALA A 82 -23.03 14.62 -21.03
C ALA A 82 -23.26 16.15 -21.06
N ASP A 83 -22.50 16.87 -20.23
CA ASP A 83 -22.38 18.33 -20.34
C ASP A 83 -21.73 18.69 -21.69
N ASN A 84 -22.57 19.06 -22.66
CA ASN A 84 -22.17 19.54 -23.99
C ASN A 84 -21.51 20.93 -23.94
N SER A 85 -20.36 21.00 -23.28
CA SER A 85 -19.48 22.16 -23.17
C SER A 85 -18.06 21.81 -23.63
N ALA A 86 -17.92 21.49 -24.93
CA ALA A 86 -16.66 21.11 -25.58
C ALA A 86 -15.66 22.28 -25.74
N GLY A 87 -15.71 23.28 -24.84
CA GLY A 87 -14.88 24.47 -24.86
C GLY A 87 -14.37 24.82 -23.46
N ASN A 88 -13.06 24.74 -23.27
CA ASN A 88 -12.32 25.32 -22.14
C ASN A 88 -12.62 24.76 -20.73
N LYS A 89 -12.81 23.44 -20.58
CA LYS A 89 -12.58 22.77 -19.28
C LYS A 89 -11.15 23.08 -18.81
N GLN A 90 -10.99 23.58 -17.58
CA GLN A 90 -9.68 23.84 -17.00
C GLN A 90 -9.07 22.56 -16.42
N PRO A 91 -7.74 22.35 -16.50
CA PRO A 91 -7.10 21.22 -15.82
C PRO A 91 -7.32 21.30 -14.31
N ALA A 92 -7.68 20.16 -13.70
CA ALA A 92 -8.17 20.11 -12.33
C ALA A 92 -7.93 18.74 -11.69
N LEU A 93 -7.82 18.74 -10.37
CA LEU A 93 -7.72 17.56 -9.51
C LEU A 93 -8.91 17.53 -8.54
N GLU A 94 -9.59 16.40 -8.46
CA GLU A 94 -10.51 16.04 -7.38
C GLU A 94 -9.94 14.86 -6.60
N VAL A 95 -9.72 15.04 -5.28
CA VAL A 95 -9.41 13.93 -4.37
C VAL A 95 -10.69 13.13 -4.18
N LEU A 96 -10.66 11.84 -4.53
CA LEU A 96 -11.82 10.97 -4.36
C LEU A 96 -12.04 10.71 -2.86
N LYS A 97 -13.21 11.10 -2.36
CA LYS A 97 -13.50 11.12 -0.93
C LYS A 97 -13.77 9.71 -0.39
N PRO A 98 -13.36 9.41 0.85
CA PRO A 98 -13.69 8.14 1.49
C PRO A 98 -15.18 7.89 1.63
N ALA A 99 -15.57 6.62 1.73
CA ALA A 99 -16.96 6.21 1.98
C ALA A 99 -17.54 6.78 3.29
N THR A 100 -16.70 6.92 4.32
CA THR A 100 -17.07 7.43 5.65
C THR A 100 -16.01 8.44 6.13
N CYS A 101 -16.41 9.70 6.33
CA CYS A 101 -15.52 10.77 6.79
C CYS A 101 -15.21 10.68 8.30
N THR A 102 -14.51 9.64 8.76
CA THR A 102 -14.30 9.37 10.20
C THR A 102 -13.18 10.19 10.87
N GLY A 103 -12.63 11.18 10.16
CA GLY A 103 -11.87 12.26 10.81
C GLY A 103 -10.45 11.90 11.24
N SER A 104 -9.81 10.90 10.62
CA SER A 104 -8.37 10.63 10.79
C SER A 104 -7.53 11.82 10.31
N SER A 105 -7.30 12.78 11.21
CA SER A 105 -6.80 14.13 10.88
C SER A 105 -5.32 14.20 10.49
N PHE A 106 -4.66 13.05 10.38
CA PHE A 106 -3.25 12.93 10.02
C PHE A 106 -3.09 12.75 8.50
N TYR A 107 -3.44 11.58 7.96
CA TYR A 107 -3.37 11.29 6.52
C TYR A 107 -4.07 12.35 5.67
N ALA A 108 -5.23 12.84 6.11
CA ALA A 108 -6.00 13.87 5.41
C ALA A 108 -5.24 15.18 5.18
N LYS A 109 -4.31 15.57 6.07
CA LYS A 109 -3.51 16.80 5.91
C LYS A 109 -2.43 16.64 4.84
N GLU A 110 -1.74 15.51 4.85
CA GLU A 110 -0.66 15.24 3.91
C GLU A 110 -1.20 15.02 2.49
N MET A 111 -2.30 14.25 2.37
CA MET A 111 -3.03 14.10 1.12
C MET A 111 -3.51 15.45 0.57
N ALA A 112 -4.09 16.31 1.42
CA ALA A 112 -4.53 17.64 1.01
C ALA A 112 -3.37 18.55 0.58
N LEU A 113 -2.20 18.45 1.23
CA LEU A 113 -0.99 19.20 0.85
C LEU A 113 -0.48 18.77 -0.53
N LEU A 114 -0.39 17.46 -0.79
CA LEU A 114 0.01 16.91 -2.10
C LEU A 114 -0.96 17.35 -3.21
N ALA A 115 -2.26 17.16 -2.97
CA ALA A 115 -3.32 17.60 -3.88
C ALA A 115 -3.25 19.11 -4.18
N THR A 116 -3.02 19.94 -3.15
CA THR A 116 -2.87 21.41 -3.30
C THR A 116 -1.67 21.78 -4.15
N HIS A 117 -0.50 21.15 -3.91
CA HIS A 117 0.71 21.41 -4.69
C HIS A 117 0.53 21.05 -6.17
N VAL A 118 -0.05 19.88 -6.48
CA VAL A 118 -0.37 19.45 -7.84
C VAL A 118 -1.38 20.38 -8.50
N GLN A 119 -2.46 20.74 -7.80
CA GLN A 119 -3.50 21.64 -8.31
C GLN A 119 -2.93 23.00 -8.75
N THR A 120 -1.87 23.52 -8.10
CA THR A 120 -1.23 24.78 -8.55
C THR A 120 -0.65 24.67 -9.96
N GLY A 121 -0.09 23.52 -10.33
CA GLY A 121 0.47 23.29 -11.67
C GLY A 121 -0.61 23.12 -12.73
N LEU A 122 -1.65 22.36 -12.42
CA LEU A 122 -2.80 22.16 -13.31
C LEU A 122 -3.48 23.50 -13.63
N GLN A 123 -3.76 24.32 -12.61
CA GLN A 123 -4.30 25.68 -12.79
C GLN A 123 -3.38 26.59 -13.62
N ALA A 124 -2.06 26.43 -13.48
CA ALA A 124 -1.06 27.14 -14.28
C ALA A 124 -0.81 26.51 -15.67
N ARG A 125 -1.58 25.49 -16.08
CA ARG A 125 -1.41 24.70 -17.32
C ARG A 125 0.02 24.17 -17.50
N VAL A 126 0.66 23.76 -16.40
CA VAL A 126 1.95 23.07 -16.43
C VAL A 126 1.70 21.62 -16.79
N ALA A 127 2.02 21.29 -18.04
CA ALA A 127 1.92 19.93 -18.59
C ALA A 127 2.50 18.86 -17.63
N PRO A 128 1.85 17.68 -17.54
CA PRO A 128 2.50 16.45 -17.09
C PRO A 128 3.78 16.15 -17.90
N ILE A 129 4.64 15.26 -17.39
CA ILE A 129 5.67 14.59 -18.20
C ILE A 129 5.32 13.10 -18.20
N PRO A 130 5.11 12.44 -19.35
CA PRO A 130 5.06 10.98 -19.37
C PRO A 130 6.43 10.41 -18.96
N ILE A 131 6.42 9.23 -18.36
CA ILE A 131 7.61 8.39 -18.12
C ILE A 131 7.63 7.30 -19.18
N ASP A 132 8.81 6.93 -19.70
CA ASP A 132 8.94 5.95 -20.78
C ASP A 132 9.27 4.53 -20.32
N ASP A 133 10.13 4.38 -19.32
CA ASP A 133 10.53 3.08 -18.75
C ASP A 133 9.46 2.51 -17.78
N CYS A 134 8.24 2.33 -18.29
CA CYS A 134 7.05 1.86 -17.56
C CYS A 134 6.17 0.98 -18.47
N THR A 135 5.43 0.03 -17.90
CA THR A 135 4.49 -0.84 -18.64
C THR A 135 3.12 -0.20 -18.93
N GLY A 136 2.90 1.02 -18.45
CA GLY A 136 1.65 1.76 -18.63
C GLY A 136 1.84 3.27 -18.50
N GLY A 137 0.72 4.00 -18.42
CA GLY A 137 0.72 5.45 -18.24
C GLY A 137 1.20 5.84 -16.85
N VAL A 138 2.33 6.53 -16.78
CA VAL A 138 2.87 7.11 -15.56
C VAL A 138 3.33 8.53 -15.87
N TYR A 139 2.96 9.49 -15.04
CA TYR A 139 3.18 10.91 -15.30
C TYR A 139 3.78 11.66 -14.11
N TYR A 140 4.88 12.38 -14.34
CA TYR A 140 5.37 13.38 -13.39
C TYR A 140 4.46 14.63 -13.40
N LEU A 141 3.86 14.93 -12.26
CA LEU A 141 3.12 16.17 -12.02
C LEU A 141 3.99 17.19 -11.29
N ARG A 142 3.81 18.45 -11.68
CA ARG A 142 4.64 19.59 -11.28
C ARG A 142 3.79 20.70 -10.66
N THR A 143 4.38 21.49 -9.77
CA THR A 143 3.79 22.74 -9.25
C THR A 143 3.78 23.84 -10.33
N LYS A 144 3.08 24.96 -10.08
CA LYS A 144 3.15 26.16 -10.95
C LYS A 144 4.58 26.65 -11.24
N ASN A 145 5.52 26.41 -10.32
CA ASN A 145 6.94 26.75 -10.47
C ASN A 145 7.75 25.64 -11.17
N ARG A 146 7.08 24.71 -11.89
CA ARG A 146 7.66 23.57 -12.62
C ARG A 146 8.47 22.56 -11.79
N ARG A 147 8.53 22.70 -10.45
CA ARG A 147 9.12 21.69 -9.56
C ARG A 147 8.27 20.42 -9.55
N LEU A 148 8.90 19.25 -9.71
CA LEU A 148 8.29 17.93 -9.50
C LEU A 148 7.67 17.87 -8.10
N THR A 149 6.47 17.30 -8.00
CA THR A 149 5.74 17.17 -6.72
C THR A 149 4.89 15.91 -6.60
N GLY A 150 4.55 15.25 -7.70
CA GLY A 150 3.78 14.00 -7.67
C GLY A 150 4.08 13.10 -8.87
N VAL A 151 3.76 11.83 -8.72
CA VAL A 151 3.72 10.81 -9.77
C VAL A 151 2.27 10.33 -9.86
N PHE A 152 1.67 10.39 -11.04
CA PHE A 152 0.29 9.98 -11.28
C PHE A 152 0.21 8.77 -12.20
N LYS A 153 -0.55 7.75 -11.79
CA LYS A 153 -0.77 6.48 -12.49
C LYS A 153 -2.27 6.32 -12.79
N PRO A 154 -2.74 6.67 -14.00
CA PRO A 154 -4.15 6.49 -14.39
C PRO A 154 -4.52 5.00 -14.47
N ALA A 155 -5.62 4.62 -13.85
CA ALA A 155 -6.12 3.24 -13.81
C ALA A 155 -6.51 2.72 -15.21
N ASP A 156 -6.95 3.61 -16.10
CA ASP A 156 -7.28 3.26 -17.50
C ASP A 156 -6.04 3.08 -18.39
N GLU A 157 -4.86 3.54 -17.94
CA GLU A 157 -3.58 3.45 -18.65
C GLU A 157 -2.63 2.37 -18.09
N GLU A 158 -3.04 1.61 -17.07
CA GLU A 158 -2.28 0.47 -16.52
C GLU A 158 -1.92 -0.58 -17.59
N ALA A 159 -0.97 -1.47 -17.29
CA ALA A 159 -0.68 -2.62 -18.15
C ALA A 159 -1.95 -3.46 -18.38
N TYR A 160 -2.25 -3.80 -19.64
CA TYR A 160 -3.47 -4.49 -20.06
C TYR A 160 -4.79 -3.72 -19.81
N ALA A 161 -4.75 -2.45 -19.40
CA ALA A 161 -5.93 -1.58 -19.30
C ALA A 161 -6.30 -0.97 -20.67
N PRO A 162 -7.56 -0.51 -20.87
CA PRO A 162 -8.04 -0.16 -22.21
C PRO A 162 -7.31 1.00 -22.90
N ASN A 163 -6.68 1.91 -22.15
CA ASN A 163 -6.08 3.15 -22.65
C ASN A 163 -4.54 3.15 -22.53
N ASN A 164 -3.90 1.98 -22.45
CA ASN A 164 -2.45 1.84 -22.25
C ASN A 164 -1.62 2.55 -23.34
N PRO A 165 -0.86 3.63 -23.02
CA PRO A 165 -0.10 4.40 -24.02
C PRO A 165 1.15 3.67 -24.53
N LYS A 166 1.58 2.61 -23.84
CA LYS A 166 2.80 1.84 -24.12
C LYS A 166 2.55 0.59 -24.97
N GLN A 167 1.30 0.40 -25.43
CA GLN A 167 0.84 -0.72 -26.27
C GLN A 167 0.97 -2.11 -25.61
N TYR A 168 1.13 -2.17 -24.27
CA TYR A 168 0.96 -3.41 -23.49
C TYR A 168 -0.53 -3.75 -23.40
N ASN A 169 -1.04 -4.30 -24.50
CA ASN A 169 -2.43 -4.71 -24.70
C ASN A 169 -2.65 -6.18 -24.28
N LYS A 170 -3.89 -6.54 -23.95
CA LYS A 170 -4.28 -7.93 -23.69
C LYS A 170 -4.13 -8.77 -24.97
N PRO A 171 -3.55 -9.98 -24.91
CA PRO A 171 -3.56 -10.91 -26.05
C PRO A 171 -5.01 -11.32 -26.39
N GLU A 172 -5.44 -11.07 -27.62
CA GLU A 172 -6.85 -11.18 -28.07
C GLU A 172 -7.49 -12.56 -27.84
N ALA A 173 -6.67 -13.62 -27.87
CA ALA A 173 -7.12 -15.01 -27.68
C ALA A 173 -6.98 -15.52 -26.22
N SER A 174 -6.66 -14.66 -25.26
CA SER A 174 -6.39 -15.06 -23.86
C SER A 174 -7.53 -14.72 -22.90
N SER A 175 -7.76 -15.60 -21.93
CA SER A 175 -8.63 -15.34 -20.76
C SER A 175 -7.95 -14.47 -19.69
N VAL A 176 -6.76 -13.94 -19.98
CA VAL A 176 -5.88 -13.24 -19.03
C VAL A 176 -6.41 -11.82 -18.79
N SER A 177 -6.96 -11.59 -17.59
CA SER A 177 -7.61 -10.34 -17.22
C SER A 177 -6.63 -9.22 -16.82
N SER A 178 -5.34 -9.53 -16.68
CA SER A 178 -4.34 -8.70 -16.01
C SER A 178 -2.90 -9.13 -16.32
N MET A 179 -1.91 -8.24 -16.12
CA MET A 179 -0.49 -8.58 -16.32
C MET A 179 0.06 -9.52 -15.24
N ARG A 180 -0.50 -9.47 -14.03
CA ARG A 180 -0.19 -10.34 -12.89
C ARG A 180 -1.44 -11.12 -12.45
N GLU A 181 -1.28 -12.36 -12.00
CA GLU A 181 -2.40 -13.16 -11.52
C GLU A 181 -2.97 -12.56 -10.21
N GLY A 182 -4.30 -12.43 -10.13
CA GLY A 182 -4.98 -11.97 -8.93
C GLY A 182 -5.02 -10.46 -8.69
N ILE A 183 -4.62 -9.61 -9.65
CA ILE A 183 -4.74 -8.14 -9.59
C ILE A 183 -5.30 -7.65 -10.92
N SER A 184 -6.56 -7.20 -10.99
CA SER A 184 -7.16 -6.80 -12.28
C SER A 184 -6.52 -5.53 -12.83
N ALA A 185 -6.41 -5.40 -14.16
CA ALA A 185 -6.01 -4.14 -14.78
C ALA A 185 -7.04 -3.03 -14.44
N GLY A 186 -6.58 -1.96 -13.81
CA GLY A 186 -7.38 -0.88 -13.22
C GLY A 186 -7.49 -0.92 -11.68
N ASP A 187 -7.08 -2.01 -11.04
CA ASP A 187 -7.10 -2.13 -9.57
C ASP A 187 -5.75 -1.71 -8.92
N SER A 188 -4.68 -1.53 -9.71
CA SER A 188 -3.33 -1.23 -9.17
C SER A 188 -3.30 0.13 -8.48
N ALA A 189 -4.03 1.11 -9.04
CA ALA A 189 -4.22 2.43 -8.44
C ALA A 189 -4.79 2.40 -7.00
N VAL A 190 -5.66 1.44 -6.67
CA VAL A 190 -6.18 1.27 -5.30
C VAL A 190 -5.11 0.68 -4.38
N ARG A 191 -4.32 -0.27 -4.88
CA ARG A 191 -3.27 -0.98 -4.12
C ARG A 191 -2.12 -0.06 -3.68
N GLU A 192 -1.74 0.92 -4.52
CA GLU A 192 -0.82 2.00 -4.17
C GLU A 192 -1.30 2.84 -2.97
N VAL A 193 -2.60 3.18 -2.91
CA VAL A 193 -3.20 3.94 -1.79
C VAL A 193 -3.30 3.07 -0.53
N VAL A 194 -3.66 1.80 -0.70
CA VAL A 194 -3.71 0.81 0.41
C VAL A 194 -2.33 0.63 1.05
N ALA A 195 -1.26 0.53 0.26
CA ALA A 195 0.10 0.38 0.79
C ALA A 195 0.53 1.57 1.66
N TYR A 196 0.20 2.81 1.25
CA TYR A 196 0.42 4.00 2.05
C TYR A 196 -0.41 4.03 3.34
N LEU A 197 -1.71 3.70 3.27
CA LEU A 197 -2.59 3.67 4.45
C LEU A 197 -2.17 2.61 5.47
N LEU A 198 -1.62 1.48 5.02
CA LEU A 198 -1.15 0.39 5.86
C LEU A 198 0.30 0.58 6.36
N ASP A 199 1.05 1.56 5.87
CA ASP A 199 2.36 1.93 6.41
C ASP A 199 2.20 2.83 7.66
N HIS A 200 1.72 2.22 8.74
CA HIS A 200 1.39 2.89 9.99
C HIS A 200 2.56 3.74 10.50
N GLN A 201 2.31 5.03 10.74
CA GLN A 201 3.34 5.99 11.20
C GLN A 201 4.53 6.15 10.25
N HIS A 202 4.39 5.78 8.97
CA HIS A 202 5.44 5.74 7.95
C HIS A 202 6.65 4.89 8.36
N PHE A 203 6.43 3.68 8.86
CA PHE A 203 7.49 2.82 9.35
C PHE A 203 8.42 2.35 8.22
N ALA A 204 7.85 1.92 7.09
CA ALA A 204 8.56 1.60 5.85
C ALA A 204 8.84 2.85 4.98
N ARG A 205 8.11 3.95 5.21
CA ARG A 205 8.19 5.26 4.55
C ARG A 205 7.66 5.27 3.11
N VAL A 206 6.51 4.64 2.89
CA VAL A 206 5.75 4.81 1.64
C VAL A 206 5.39 6.29 1.46
N PRO A 207 5.68 6.92 0.31
CA PRO A 207 5.31 8.31 0.08
C PRO A 207 3.80 8.53 0.11
N VAL A 208 3.38 9.74 0.48
CA VAL A 208 1.96 10.15 0.56
C VAL A 208 1.24 9.79 -0.73
N THR A 209 0.27 8.87 -0.67
CA THR A 209 -0.43 8.35 -1.85
C THR A 209 -1.94 8.42 -1.67
N LEU A 210 -2.66 8.94 -2.67
CA LEU A 210 -4.10 9.17 -2.63
C LEU A 210 -4.76 8.85 -3.98
N LEU A 211 -6.05 8.49 -3.96
CA LEU A 211 -6.82 8.27 -5.18
C LEU A 211 -7.42 9.60 -5.67
N ALA A 212 -7.15 9.98 -6.91
CA ALA A 212 -7.62 11.24 -7.49
C ALA A 212 -8.23 11.03 -8.89
N SER A 213 -9.22 11.85 -9.20
CA SER A 213 -9.58 12.17 -10.59
C SER A 213 -8.78 13.39 -11.02
N ILE A 214 -7.99 13.28 -12.09
CA ILE A 214 -7.17 14.39 -12.62
C ILE A 214 -7.47 14.56 -14.10
N TYR A 215 -7.78 15.79 -14.50
CA TYR A 215 -7.90 16.19 -15.90
C TYR A 215 -6.72 17.07 -16.31
N HIS A 216 -6.04 16.68 -17.40
CA HIS A 216 -5.16 17.53 -18.19
C HIS A 216 -5.29 17.09 -19.66
N PRO A 217 -5.32 18.02 -20.65
CA PRO A 217 -5.42 17.64 -22.06
C PRO A 217 -4.24 16.78 -22.56
N ASP A 218 -3.03 17.04 -22.07
CA ASP A 218 -1.79 16.35 -22.45
C ASP A 218 -1.62 14.92 -21.85
N PHE A 219 -2.65 14.35 -21.20
CA PHE A 219 -2.67 12.91 -20.89
C PHE A 219 -2.99 12.08 -22.14
N HIS A 220 -2.73 10.78 -22.13
CA HIS A 220 -3.08 9.90 -23.25
C HIS A 220 -4.60 9.71 -23.35
N PHE A 221 -5.19 10.03 -24.49
CA PHE A 221 -6.57 9.69 -24.85
C PHE A 221 -6.58 9.06 -26.23
N LYS A 222 -7.55 8.16 -26.49
CA LYS A 222 -7.73 7.60 -27.84
C LYS A 222 -8.18 8.68 -28.81
N ALA A 223 -7.84 8.52 -30.10
CA ALA A 223 -8.33 9.42 -31.15
C ALA A 223 -9.86 9.48 -31.28
N SER A 224 -10.59 8.49 -30.74
CA SER A 224 -12.05 8.41 -30.67
C SER A 224 -12.64 8.92 -29.34
N GLU A 225 -11.83 9.45 -28.43
CA GLU A 225 -12.20 9.73 -27.04
C GLU A 225 -12.19 11.23 -26.75
N THR A 226 -13.21 11.70 -26.01
CA THR A 226 -13.24 13.09 -25.52
C THR A 226 -12.35 13.21 -24.27
N PRO A 227 -11.40 14.16 -24.21
CA PRO A 227 -10.58 14.37 -23.02
C PRO A 227 -11.39 14.62 -21.76
N HIS A 228 -11.10 13.85 -20.71
CA HIS A 228 -11.88 13.77 -19.48
C HIS A 228 -10.97 13.53 -18.24
N GLY A 229 -11.53 13.63 -17.04
CA GLY A 229 -10.79 13.38 -15.80
C GLY A 229 -10.51 11.88 -15.61
N LYS A 230 -9.24 11.51 -15.61
CA LYS A 230 -8.76 10.15 -15.41
C LYS A 230 -8.63 9.85 -13.93
N ILE A 231 -9.04 8.67 -13.50
CA ILE A 231 -8.93 8.24 -12.10
C ILE A 231 -7.66 7.40 -11.93
N GLY A 232 -6.88 7.67 -10.88
CA GLY A 232 -5.61 7.00 -10.67
C GLY A 232 -4.97 7.27 -9.30
N ALA A 233 -3.85 6.60 -9.04
CA ALA A 233 -3.05 6.85 -7.86
C ALA A 233 -2.17 8.09 -8.06
N LEU A 234 -2.25 9.04 -7.14
CA LEU A 234 -1.33 10.16 -7.02
C LEU A 234 -0.42 9.96 -5.81
N GLN A 235 0.86 9.67 -6.08
CA GLN A 235 1.92 9.49 -5.08
C GLN A 235 2.81 10.74 -5.02
N ALA A 236 3.29 11.12 -3.84
CA ALA A 236 4.22 12.25 -3.69
C ALA A 236 5.57 11.93 -4.36
N TYR A 237 6.08 12.85 -5.17
CA TYR A 237 7.40 12.69 -5.77
C TYR A 237 8.50 12.84 -4.71
N VAL A 238 9.36 11.83 -4.60
CA VAL A 238 10.54 11.86 -3.73
C VAL A 238 11.78 12.10 -4.57
N ALA A 239 12.48 13.19 -4.28
CA ALA A 239 13.81 13.46 -4.83
C ALA A 239 14.80 12.43 -4.28
N HIS A 240 15.42 11.67 -5.19
CA HIS A 240 16.34 10.57 -4.92
C HIS A 240 17.62 10.75 -5.74
N ARG A 241 18.64 9.93 -5.48
CA ARG A 241 19.91 9.96 -6.20
C ARG A 241 19.97 8.88 -7.29
N ASP A 242 19.68 7.64 -6.89
CA ASP A 242 19.71 6.42 -7.71
C ASP A 242 18.59 5.46 -7.24
N THR A 243 18.50 4.26 -7.83
CA THR A 243 17.69 3.14 -7.30
C THR A 243 18.52 2.19 -6.45
N ALA A 244 17.89 1.20 -5.80
CA ALA A 244 18.61 0.18 -5.04
C ALA A 244 19.26 -0.91 -5.93
N ASP A 245 19.01 -0.92 -7.25
CA ASP A 245 19.74 -1.79 -8.19
C ASP A 245 21.14 -1.20 -8.51
N ASP A 246 21.28 0.13 -8.49
CA ASP A 246 22.53 0.85 -8.78
C ASP A 246 23.49 0.96 -7.58
N VAL A 247 23.02 0.61 -6.37
CA VAL A 247 23.70 0.91 -5.11
C VAL A 247 23.95 -0.34 -4.28
N GLY A 248 25.23 -0.61 -4.00
CA GLY A 248 25.67 -1.80 -3.27
C GLY A 248 25.00 -1.94 -1.89
N SER A 249 24.23 -3.02 -1.70
CA SER A 249 23.30 -3.19 -0.57
C SER A 249 23.93 -3.16 0.82
N GLY A 250 25.25 -3.32 0.95
CA GLY A 250 25.98 -3.10 2.21
C GLY A 250 25.86 -1.67 2.78
N LEU A 251 25.43 -0.70 1.97
CA LEU A 251 25.17 0.68 2.42
C LEU A 251 23.80 0.87 3.09
N PHE A 252 22.86 -0.07 2.93
CA PHE A 252 21.47 0.07 3.40
C PHE A 252 21.33 -0.20 4.90
N SER A 253 20.43 0.53 5.58
CA SER A 253 20.17 0.34 7.00
C SER A 253 19.40 -0.96 7.27
N VAL A 254 19.85 -1.75 8.25
CA VAL A 254 19.12 -2.95 8.73
C VAL A 254 17.68 -2.59 9.14
N ALA A 255 17.48 -1.42 9.77
CA ALA A 255 16.16 -0.98 10.21
C ALA A 255 15.23 -0.65 9.04
N GLU A 256 15.72 0.04 8.00
CA GLU A 256 14.91 0.39 6.82
C GLU A 256 14.58 -0.87 6.00
N VAL A 257 15.55 -1.78 5.80
CA VAL A 257 15.30 -3.06 5.13
C VAL A 257 14.31 -3.92 5.93
N GLN A 258 14.38 -3.95 7.27
CA GLN A 258 13.39 -4.65 8.09
C GLN A 258 11.99 -4.03 7.99
N ALA A 259 11.87 -2.70 7.93
CA ALA A 259 10.59 -2.02 7.81
C ALA A 259 9.93 -2.24 6.43
N ILE A 260 10.71 -2.13 5.36
CA ILE A 260 10.28 -2.46 3.98
C ILE A 260 9.83 -3.93 3.91
N ALA A 261 10.63 -4.86 4.44
CA ALA A 261 10.29 -6.28 4.45
C ALA A 261 9.01 -6.58 5.25
N ILE A 262 8.79 -5.89 6.37
CA ILE A 262 7.54 -6.01 7.16
C ILE A 262 6.32 -5.58 6.36
N LEU A 263 6.42 -4.49 5.59
CA LEU A 263 5.32 -4.05 4.72
C LEU A 263 5.11 -5.04 3.57
N ASP A 264 6.16 -5.36 2.81
CA ASP A 264 6.07 -6.27 1.66
C ASP A 264 5.56 -7.67 2.03
N ILE A 265 5.93 -8.18 3.22
CA ILE A 265 5.38 -9.43 3.77
C ILE A 265 3.87 -9.28 4.02
N ARG A 266 3.41 -8.24 4.75
CA ARG A 266 1.96 -8.05 5.01
C ARG A 266 1.14 -7.92 3.73
N LEU A 267 1.72 -7.26 2.73
CA LEU A 267 1.06 -6.98 1.46
C LEU A 267 1.23 -8.12 0.44
N ALA A 268 2.03 -9.15 0.70
CA ALA A 268 2.42 -10.17 -0.29
C ALA A 268 2.82 -9.54 -1.64
N ASN A 269 3.76 -8.60 -1.61
CA ASN A 269 4.18 -7.84 -2.79
C ASN A 269 4.76 -8.79 -3.86
N GLN A 270 4.23 -8.72 -5.09
CA GLN A 270 4.67 -9.54 -6.22
C GLN A 270 5.87 -8.91 -6.98
N ASP A 271 6.26 -7.66 -6.66
CA ASP A 271 7.16 -6.87 -7.52
C ASP A 271 8.20 -6.03 -6.76
N ARG A 272 8.72 -6.52 -5.63
CA ARG A 272 9.77 -5.79 -4.90
C ARG A 272 11.16 -6.08 -5.50
N HIS A 273 11.50 -5.39 -6.59
CA HIS A 273 12.86 -5.25 -7.12
C HIS A 273 13.55 -3.94 -6.64
N GLY A 274 14.83 -3.72 -6.98
CA GLY A 274 15.60 -2.58 -6.49
C GLY A 274 15.21 -1.24 -7.13
N GLY A 275 14.78 -1.24 -8.38
CA GLY A 275 14.15 -0.10 -9.06
C GLY A 275 12.96 0.49 -8.28
N ASN A 276 12.19 -0.37 -7.59
CA ASN A 276 11.06 0.04 -6.76
C ASN A 276 11.46 0.48 -5.34
N LEU A 277 12.77 0.69 -5.09
CA LEU A 277 13.34 1.18 -3.84
C LEU A 277 14.28 2.36 -4.14
N LEU A 278 13.79 3.58 -3.91
CA LEU A 278 14.56 4.79 -4.16
C LEU A 278 15.68 4.97 -3.13
N VAL A 279 16.87 5.34 -3.59
CA VAL A 279 18.02 5.66 -2.73
C VAL A 279 18.12 7.17 -2.56
N VAL A 280 17.84 7.64 -1.35
CA VAL A 280 17.81 9.07 -0.98
C VAL A 280 19.05 9.43 -0.17
N GLU A 281 19.68 10.55 -0.51
CA GLU A 281 20.79 11.08 0.30
C GLU A 281 20.29 11.51 1.68
N PRO A 282 20.94 11.10 2.79
CA PRO A 282 20.54 11.56 4.11
C PRO A 282 20.73 13.07 4.20
N ALA A 283 19.71 13.78 4.69
CA ALA A 283 19.67 15.24 4.75
C ALA A 283 20.98 15.86 5.29
N GLN A 284 21.37 17.01 4.73
CA GLN A 284 22.54 17.75 5.21
C GLN A 284 22.20 18.47 6.50
N THR A 285 22.80 18.05 7.62
CA THR A 285 22.66 18.75 8.91
C THR A 285 23.46 20.05 8.84
N ILE A 286 22.79 21.17 8.52
CA ILE A 286 23.40 22.50 8.52
C ILE A 286 23.49 23.00 9.96
N THR A 287 24.63 22.78 10.61
CA THR A 287 24.93 23.41 11.91
C THR A 287 25.45 24.82 11.66
N GLN A 288 24.59 25.83 11.82
CA GLN A 288 25.03 27.22 11.84
C GLN A 288 25.78 27.51 13.15
N THR A 289 26.99 28.05 13.04
CA THR A 289 27.70 28.70 14.15
C THR A 289 28.12 30.10 13.70
N SER A 290 28.22 31.04 14.64
CA SER A 290 28.21 32.49 14.38
C SER A 290 29.34 33.04 13.49
N THR A 291 30.31 32.21 13.11
CA THR A 291 31.50 32.58 12.33
C THR A 291 31.80 31.62 11.17
N SER A 292 31.03 30.54 10.96
CA SER A 292 31.28 29.58 9.87
C SER A 292 30.07 28.68 9.55
N VAL A 293 29.80 28.48 8.26
CA VAL A 293 28.93 27.40 7.76
C VAL A 293 29.79 26.16 7.53
N VAL A 294 29.77 25.23 8.48
CA VAL A 294 30.56 23.98 8.38
C VAL A 294 29.70 22.87 7.77
N THR A 295 29.81 22.66 6.47
CA THR A 295 29.20 21.53 5.75
C THR A 295 29.91 20.22 6.09
N LYS A 296 29.59 19.64 7.25
CA LYS A 296 30.02 18.26 7.57
C LYS A 296 29.31 17.26 6.65
N SER A 297 29.95 16.95 5.53
CA SER A 297 29.75 15.66 4.88
C SER A 297 30.17 14.57 5.86
N LEU A 298 29.22 13.78 6.34
CA LEU A 298 29.51 12.57 7.11
C LEU A 298 30.05 11.52 6.13
N ALA A 299 31.38 11.45 6.01
CA ALA A 299 32.05 10.35 5.32
C ALA A 299 31.56 9.02 5.90
N GLY A 300 31.12 8.09 5.03
CA GLY A 300 30.47 6.84 5.46
C GLY A 300 28.97 6.93 5.77
N LYS A 301 28.27 8.00 5.33
CA LYS A 301 26.80 8.09 5.40
C LYS A 301 26.15 6.86 4.74
N LYS A 302 25.46 6.05 5.55
CA LYS A 302 24.47 5.08 5.06
C LYS A 302 23.42 5.84 4.25
N VAL A 303 23.14 5.39 3.03
CA VAL A 303 22.05 5.94 2.24
C VAL A 303 20.71 5.51 2.83
N SER A 304 19.64 6.23 2.48
CA SER A 304 18.30 5.99 3.02
C SER A 304 17.39 5.40 1.94
N LEU A 305 16.62 4.37 2.29
CA LEU A 305 15.65 3.75 1.37
C LEU A 305 14.26 4.37 1.49
N VAL A 306 13.54 4.45 0.38
CA VAL A 306 12.11 4.78 0.29
C VAL A 306 11.43 3.82 -0.70
N PRO A 307 10.44 3.01 -0.25
CA PRO A 307 9.72 2.11 -1.15
C PRO A 307 8.67 2.86 -1.97
N ILE A 308 8.63 2.57 -3.26
CA ILE A 308 7.60 3.01 -4.21
C ILE A 308 6.98 1.78 -4.90
N ASP A 309 6.05 2.02 -5.82
CA ASP A 309 5.42 1.02 -6.69
C ASP A 309 4.83 -0.20 -5.96
N HIS A 310 3.64 0.00 -5.38
CA HIS A 310 2.88 -1.04 -4.70
C HIS A 310 1.65 -1.49 -5.50
N GLY A 311 1.56 -1.16 -6.79
CA GLY A 311 0.45 -1.59 -7.64
C GLY A 311 0.29 -3.11 -7.72
N ALA A 312 1.42 -3.84 -7.63
CA ALA A 312 1.51 -5.29 -7.61
C ALA A 312 1.42 -5.93 -6.20
N CYS A 313 0.77 -5.26 -5.25
CA CYS A 313 0.57 -5.79 -3.89
C CYS A 313 -0.85 -6.29 -3.63
N LEU A 314 -1.02 -7.11 -2.60
CA LEU A 314 -2.28 -7.72 -2.17
C LEU A 314 -3.05 -8.37 -3.34
N PRO A 315 -2.47 -9.39 -4.02
CA PRO A 315 -3.22 -10.22 -4.95
C PRO A 315 -4.35 -10.97 -4.23
N ARG A 316 -5.31 -11.49 -5.00
CA ARG A 316 -6.29 -12.48 -4.50
C ARG A 316 -5.56 -13.63 -3.82
N ILE A 317 -6.15 -14.16 -2.74
CA ILE A 317 -5.57 -15.22 -1.91
C ILE A 317 -5.17 -16.49 -2.70
N SER A 318 -5.85 -16.71 -3.84
CA SER A 318 -5.63 -17.80 -4.79
C SER A 318 -4.36 -17.64 -5.66
N ALA A 319 -3.79 -16.43 -5.76
CA ALA A 319 -2.79 -16.04 -6.76
C ALA A 319 -1.50 -15.48 -6.13
N LEU A 320 -0.93 -16.21 -5.18
CA LEU A 320 0.29 -15.82 -4.44
C LEU A 320 1.60 -16.24 -5.14
N SER A 321 1.49 -16.81 -6.34
CA SER A 321 2.56 -17.39 -7.16
C SER A 321 3.72 -16.44 -7.46
N GLU A 322 3.42 -15.19 -7.76
CA GLU A 322 4.40 -14.16 -8.15
C GLU A 322 5.06 -13.44 -6.96
N THR A 323 4.76 -13.79 -5.71
CA THR A 323 5.30 -13.08 -4.51
C THR A 323 6.83 -13.04 -4.53
N SER A 324 7.44 -11.86 -4.65
CA SER A 324 8.88 -11.70 -4.92
C SER A 324 9.54 -10.55 -4.14
N PHE A 325 10.71 -10.83 -3.56
CA PHE A 325 11.39 -9.94 -2.60
C PHE A 325 12.91 -9.86 -2.82
N MET A 326 13.40 -8.81 -3.47
CA MET A 326 14.85 -8.54 -3.67
C MET A 326 15.65 -8.54 -2.37
N TRP A 327 15.06 -8.06 -1.27
CA TRP A 327 15.74 -7.99 0.04
C TRP A 327 16.09 -9.36 0.64
N LEU A 328 15.59 -10.48 0.09
CA LEU A 328 16.05 -11.83 0.45
C LEU A 328 17.55 -12.06 0.15
N LEU A 329 18.07 -11.37 -0.87
CA LEU A 329 19.48 -11.46 -1.23
C LEU A 329 20.37 -10.72 -0.20
N TRP A 330 19.85 -9.67 0.43
CA TRP A 330 20.61 -8.72 1.25
C TRP A 330 20.93 -9.27 2.67
N PRO A 331 22.15 -9.06 3.20
CA PRO A 331 22.52 -9.52 4.56
C PRO A 331 21.65 -8.98 5.70
N GLN A 332 21.00 -7.83 5.49
CA GLN A 332 20.14 -7.15 6.46
C GLN A 332 18.86 -7.95 6.79
N SER A 333 18.25 -8.63 5.81
CA SER A 333 17.01 -9.40 6.04
C SER A 333 17.26 -10.68 6.86
N LYS A 334 18.51 -11.15 6.88
CA LYS A 334 19.00 -12.30 7.65
C LYS A 334 19.38 -11.94 9.10
N GLN A 335 19.22 -10.67 9.49
CA GLN A 335 19.38 -10.23 10.88
C GLN A 335 18.08 -10.45 11.68
N PRO A 336 18.17 -10.75 13.00
CA PRO A 336 17.00 -10.74 13.88
C PRO A 336 16.26 -9.40 13.84
N PHE A 337 14.93 -9.43 13.92
CA PHE A 337 14.12 -8.22 13.99
C PHE A 337 14.51 -7.38 15.22
N SER A 338 14.80 -6.10 14.98
CA SER A 338 15.08 -5.11 16.03
C SER A 338 13.90 -4.94 16.99
N LEU A 339 14.13 -4.38 18.18
CA LEU A 339 13.07 -4.18 19.18
C LEU A 339 11.89 -3.37 18.60
N ALA A 340 12.16 -2.23 17.97
CA ALA A 340 11.15 -1.41 17.31
C ALA A 340 10.39 -2.16 16.20
N ALA A 341 11.08 -2.99 15.40
CA ALA A 341 10.42 -3.83 14.41
C ALA A 341 9.50 -4.90 15.04
N ARG A 342 9.90 -5.50 16.17
CA ARG A 342 9.06 -6.44 16.92
C ARG A 342 7.86 -5.77 17.58
N GLU A 343 8.05 -4.58 18.14
CA GLU A 343 6.97 -3.76 18.73
C GLU A 343 5.96 -3.33 17.66
N TYR A 344 6.43 -2.90 16.48
CA TYR A 344 5.60 -2.62 15.32
C TYR A 344 4.80 -3.85 14.88
N ILE A 345 5.45 -5.00 14.66
CA ILE A 345 4.78 -6.27 14.29
C ILE A 345 3.74 -6.67 15.35
N ALA A 346 4.03 -6.49 16.64
CA ALA A 346 3.10 -6.79 17.72
C ALA A 346 1.84 -5.91 17.69
N ALA A 347 1.95 -4.64 17.28
CA ALA A 347 0.85 -3.68 17.21
C ALA A 347 -0.10 -3.87 16.02
N LEU A 348 0.31 -4.59 14.96
CA LEU A 348 -0.50 -4.83 13.76
C LEU A 348 -1.82 -5.54 14.06
N ASP A 349 -2.94 -5.08 13.50
CA ASP A 349 -4.25 -5.72 13.62
C ASP A 349 -5.01 -5.63 12.28
N ALA A 350 -5.22 -6.78 11.63
CA ALA A 350 -5.88 -6.85 10.32
C ALA A 350 -7.36 -6.42 10.35
N HIS A 351 -8.04 -6.47 11.50
CA HIS A 351 -9.41 -5.93 11.65
C HIS A 351 -9.40 -4.40 11.72
N HIS A 352 -8.41 -3.81 12.41
CA HIS A 352 -8.19 -2.37 12.40
C HIS A 352 -7.76 -1.90 11.00
N ASP A 353 -6.83 -2.62 10.37
CA ASP A 353 -6.40 -2.37 8.99
C ASP A 353 -7.58 -2.34 8.01
N LEU A 354 -8.45 -3.37 8.04
CA LEU A 354 -9.67 -3.39 7.22
C LEU A 354 -10.55 -2.17 7.49
N LYS A 355 -10.78 -1.82 8.75
CA LYS A 355 -11.63 -0.66 9.08
C LYS A 355 -10.99 0.66 8.62
N LEU A 356 -9.67 0.78 8.71
CA LEU A 356 -8.91 1.93 8.19
C LEU A 356 -9.09 2.07 6.67
N LEU A 357 -9.06 0.97 5.91
CA LEU A 357 -9.30 0.98 4.47
C LEU A 357 -10.75 1.34 4.13
N GLU A 358 -11.74 0.76 4.82
CA GLU A 358 -13.16 1.14 4.65
C GLU A 358 -13.42 2.63 4.89
N ASP A 359 -12.71 3.23 5.86
CA ASP A 359 -12.83 4.64 6.24
C ASP A 359 -11.99 5.61 5.40
N ASN A 360 -11.11 5.13 4.52
CA ASN A 360 -10.22 5.98 3.72
C ASN A 360 -10.29 5.71 2.20
N LEU A 361 -10.89 4.61 1.74
CA LEU A 361 -11.15 4.35 0.33
C LEU A 361 -12.54 4.86 -0.11
N PRO A 362 -12.71 5.33 -1.35
CA PRO A 362 -14.02 5.64 -1.92
C PRO A 362 -14.91 4.39 -2.05
N ALA A 363 -16.22 4.54 -1.87
CA ALA A 363 -17.16 3.41 -1.88
C ALA A 363 -17.26 2.67 -3.23
N ASN A 364 -16.82 3.29 -4.32
CA ASN A 364 -16.73 2.72 -5.66
C ASN A 364 -15.32 2.17 -6.02
N TYR A 365 -14.33 2.34 -5.14
CA TYR A 365 -12.98 1.80 -5.27
C TYR A 365 -12.53 1.03 -4.00
N PRO A 366 -13.31 0.04 -3.51
CA PRO A 366 -12.92 -0.78 -2.37
C PRO A 366 -11.82 -1.77 -2.75
N LEU A 367 -11.00 -2.17 -1.77
CA LEU A 367 -10.17 -3.37 -1.91
C LEU A 367 -11.05 -4.62 -1.93
N GLU A 368 -10.74 -5.59 -2.81
CA GLU A 368 -11.55 -6.80 -2.96
C GLU A 368 -11.40 -7.78 -1.78
N ARG A 369 -12.46 -8.55 -1.51
CA ARG A 369 -12.53 -9.46 -0.34
C ARG A 369 -11.41 -10.51 -0.30
N GLU A 370 -10.99 -11.05 -1.44
CA GLU A 370 -9.86 -12.00 -1.49
C GLU A 370 -8.51 -11.34 -1.20
N ALA A 371 -8.29 -10.09 -1.62
CA ALA A 371 -7.08 -9.33 -1.30
C ALA A 371 -7.05 -8.90 0.18
N ILE A 372 -8.22 -8.61 0.77
CA ILE A 372 -8.37 -8.45 2.22
C ILE A 372 -7.99 -9.75 2.94
N LEU A 373 -8.41 -10.92 2.44
CA LEU A 373 -7.99 -12.19 3.04
C LEU A 373 -6.48 -12.42 2.94
N THR A 374 -5.83 -12.02 1.83
CA THR A 374 -4.36 -12.00 1.72
C THR A 374 -3.71 -11.17 2.83
N LEU A 375 -4.19 -9.95 3.11
CA LEU A 375 -3.69 -9.11 4.20
C LEU A 375 -3.82 -9.79 5.59
N PHE A 376 -4.97 -10.42 5.85
CA PHE A 376 -5.22 -11.16 7.09
C PHE A 376 -4.28 -12.36 7.26
N VAL A 377 -4.12 -13.16 6.21
CA VAL A 377 -3.24 -14.34 6.18
C VAL A 377 -1.78 -13.94 6.36
N CYS A 378 -1.31 -12.93 5.63
CA CYS A 378 0.09 -12.50 5.66
C CYS A 378 0.45 -11.74 6.93
N THR A 379 -0.47 -10.96 7.51
CA THR A 379 -0.30 -10.38 8.85
C THR A 379 -0.24 -11.49 9.92
N THR A 380 -1.05 -12.54 9.80
CA THR A 380 -1.01 -13.69 10.71
C THR A 380 0.31 -14.47 10.60
N LEU A 381 0.78 -14.72 9.37
CA LEU A 381 2.09 -15.31 9.09
C LEU A 381 3.22 -14.50 9.74
N LEU A 382 3.28 -13.19 9.47
CA LEU A 382 4.31 -12.30 10.00
C LEU A 382 4.35 -12.30 11.53
N LYS A 383 3.20 -12.10 12.19
CA LYS A 383 3.13 -12.07 13.65
C LYS A 383 3.55 -13.41 14.26
N PHE A 384 3.05 -14.54 13.74
CA PHE A 384 3.43 -15.86 14.25
C PHE A 384 4.93 -16.14 14.07
N CYS A 385 5.45 -15.96 12.85
CA CYS A 385 6.82 -16.30 12.55
C CYS A 385 7.84 -15.37 13.25
N ALA A 386 7.61 -14.06 13.28
CA ALA A 386 8.53 -13.12 13.92
C ALA A 386 8.45 -13.15 15.46
N LEU A 387 7.25 -13.27 16.04
CA LEU A 387 7.06 -13.16 17.49
C LEU A 387 7.12 -14.52 18.20
N ASP A 388 6.40 -15.53 17.72
CA ASP A 388 6.29 -16.86 18.36
C ASP A 388 7.40 -17.83 17.89
N ARG A 389 7.98 -17.60 16.71
CA ARG A 389 9.05 -18.43 16.13
C ARG A 389 10.42 -17.75 15.99
N HIS A 390 10.51 -16.45 16.26
CA HIS A 390 11.73 -15.63 16.18
C HIS A 390 12.45 -15.68 14.81
N MET A 391 11.69 -15.93 13.74
CA MET A 391 12.18 -15.98 12.37
C MET A 391 12.60 -14.59 11.88
N THR A 392 13.69 -14.52 11.13
CA THR A 392 14.13 -13.27 10.47
C THR A 392 13.24 -12.92 9.28
N ALA A 393 13.30 -11.69 8.77
CA ALA A 393 12.60 -11.30 7.54
C ALA A 393 12.91 -12.25 6.38
N TYR A 394 14.18 -12.64 6.24
CA TYR A 394 14.63 -13.65 5.27
C TYR A 394 13.90 -14.98 5.46
N ASN A 395 13.87 -15.53 6.68
CA ASN A 395 13.21 -16.82 6.92
C ASN A 395 11.69 -16.78 6.64
N ILE A 396 11.03 -15.62 6.78
CA ILE A 396 9.60 -15.46 6.48
C ILE A 396 9.39 -15.37 4.96
N GLY A 397 10.14 -14.51 4.27
CA GLY A 397 10.03 -14.39 2.81
C GLY A 397 10.38 -15.69 2.07
N MET A 398 11.29 -16.52 2.60
CA MET A 398 11.56 -17.86 2.08
C MET A 398 10.39 -18.85 2.21
N LEU A 399 9.38 -18.57 3.05
CA LEU A 399 8.11 -19.33 3.03
C LEU A 399 7.15 -18.83 1.94
N MET A 400 7.28 -17.58 1.51
CA MET A 400 6.34 -16.88 0.62
C MET A 400 6.74 -16.96 -0.85
N CYS A 401 8.02 -16.75 -1.16
CA CYS A 401 8.51 -16.81 -2.52
C CYS A 401 8.71 -18.26 -2.98
N ARG A 402 8.33 -18.58 -4.22
CA ARG A 402 8.67 -19.87 -4.87
C ARG A 402 10.18 -20.00 -5.05
N GLN A 403 10.72 -21.21 -4.95
CA GLN A 403 12.16 -21.48 -4.87
C GLN A 403 12.67 -22.37 -6.01
N GLY A 404 13.92 -22.16 -6.42
CA GLY A 404 14.58 -22.91 -7.50
C GLY A 404 14.77 -22.09 -8.78
N THR A 405 15.02 -22.78 -9.88
CA THR A 405 15.01 -22.21 -11.24
C THR A 405 13.60 -21.86 -11.70
N VAL A 406 13.43 -21.07 -12.77
CA VAL A 406 12.11 -20.67 -13.30
C VAL A 406 11.19 -21.87 -13.54
N ALA A 407 11.68 -22.92 -14.21
CA ALA A 407 10.90 -24.14 -14.49
C ALA A 407 10.57 -24.95 -13.22
N GLU A 408 11.35 -24.80 -12.14
CA GLU A 408 10.98 -25.34 -10.83
C GLU A 408 9.96 -24.46 -10.13
N GLN A 409 10.08 -23.14 -10.21
CA GLN A 409 9.12 -22.19 -9.64
C GLN A 409 7.74 -22.34 -10.29
N GLU A 410 7.64 -22.61 -11.60
CA GLU A 410 6.37 -22.94 -12.25
C GLU A 410 5.68 -24.16 -11.59
N MET A 411 6.45 -25.21 -11.30
CA MET A 411 5.95 -26.52 -10.85
C MET A 411 5.86 -26.69 -9.32
N LYS A 412 6.60 -25.89 -8.54
CA LYS A 412 6.73 -26.03 -7.07
C LYS A 412 6.14 -24.79 -6.37
N PRO A 413 4.90 -24.84 -5.85
CA PRO A 413 4.34 -23.75 -5.08
C PRO A 413 5.14 -23.49 -3.80
N SER A 414 5.09 -22.26 -3.31
CA SER A 414 5.67 -21.84 -2.03
C SER A 414 5.01 -22.56 -0.84
N VAL A 415 5.62 -22.42 0.35
CA VAL A 415 5.01 -22.90 1.59
C VAL A 415 3.72 -22.14 1.87
N LEU A 416 3.69 -20.82 1.65
CA LEU A 416 2.49 -19.99 1.81
C LEU A 416 1.34 -20.47 0.93
N GLU A 417 1.58 -20.65 -0.38
CA GLU A 417 0.59 -21.19 -1.33
C GLU A 417 0.11 -22.58 -0.90
N THR A 418 1.02 -23.45 -0.45
CA THR A 418 0.69 -24.80 0.02
C THR A 418 -0.21 -24.76 1.27
N LEU A 419 0.07 -23.87 2.23
CA LEU A 419 -0.73 -23.67 3.44
C LEU A 419 -2.09 -23.04 3.14
N VAL A 420 -2.15 -22.08 2.22
CA VAL A 420 -3.40 -21.47 1.73
C VAL A 420 -4.26 -22.50 1.00
N ALA A 421 -3.68 -23.26 0.08
CA ALA A 421 -4.38 -24.32 -0.65
C ALA A 421 -4.85 -25.46 0.27
N LYS A 422 -4.14 -25.76 1.37
CA LYS A 422 -4.67 -26.63 2.42
C LYS A 422 -5.86 -26.01 3.15
N SER A 423 -5.76 -24.74 3.52
CA SER A 423 -6.81 -24.00 4.25
C SER A 423 -8.11 -23.88 3.44
N LEU A 424 -8.01 -23.59 2.13
CA LEU A 424 -9.12 -23.59 1.19
C LEU A 424 -9.84 -24.95 1.07
N ARG A 425 -9.16 -26.06 1.40
CA ARG A 425 -9.71 -27.43 1.35
C ARG A 425 -10.19 -27.95 2.71
N ASP A 426 -10.11 -27.14 3.78
CA ASP A 426 -10.61 -27.53 5.09
C ASP A 426 -12.16 -27.57 5.09
N PRO A 427 -12.79 -28.65 5.59
CA PRO A 427 -14.25 -28.78 5.59
C PRO A 427 -15.02 -27.66 6.30
N ALA A 428 -14.43 -27.02 7.32
CA ALA A 428 -15.06 -25.89 8.00
C ALA A 428 -14.99 -24.60 7.17
N VAL A 429 -13.89 -24.40 6.43
CA VAL A 429 -13.70 -23.27 5.50
C VAL A 429 -14.69 -23.40 4.34
N LEU A 430 -14.71 -24.56 3.67
CA LEU A 430 -15.64 -24.86 2.56
C LEU A 430 -17.11 -24.71 2.97
N LYS A 431 -17.47 -25.17 4.18
CA LYS A 431 -18.83 -25.00 4.73
C LYS A 431 -19.20 -23.53 4.94
N CYS A 432 -18.26 -22.67 5.31
CA CYS A 432 -18.52 -21.24 5.48
C CYS A 432 -18.50 -20.47 4.15
N GLU A 433 -17.64 -20.87 3.20
CA GLU A 433 -17.63 -20.34 1.83
C GLU A 433 -18.98 -20.56 1.13
N ALA A 434 -19.59 -21.73 1.32
CA ALA A 434 -20.92 -22.03 0.80
C ALA A 434 -22.02 -21.07 1.32
N LEU A 435 -21.82 -20.42 2.48
CA LEU A 435 -22.72 -19.41 3.04
C LEU A 435 -22.48 -17.99 2.50
N LEU A 436 -21.37 -17.76 1.79
CA LEU A 436 -21.10 -16.49 1.11
C LEU A 436 -21.85 -16.37 -0.23
N LYS A 437 -22.23 -17.50 -0.82
CA LYS A 437 -22.93 -17.55 -2.11
C LYS A 437 -24.35 -16.97 -1.94
N PRO A 438 -24.78 -16.00 -2.77
CA PRO A 438 -26.09 -15.37 -2.60
C PRO A 438 -27.25 -16.37 -2.71
N VAL A 439 -27.99 -16.57 -1.62
CA VAL A 439 -29.26 -17.29 -1.63
C VAL A 439 -30.27 -16.45 -2.40
N GLN A 440 -30.87 -17.02 -3.46
CA GLN A 440 -31.85 -16.35 -4.34
C GLN A 440 -33.23 -16.15 -3.66
N LYS A 441 -33.28 -15.58 -2.45
CA LYS A 441 -34.51 -15.29 -1.72
C LYS A 441 -34.78 -13.79 -1.66
N MET A 442 -36.06 -13.44 -1.66
CA MET A 442 -36.60 -12.08 -1.65
C MET A 442 -36.49 -11.41 -0.26
N ALA A 443 -35.26 -11.29 0.25
CA ALA A 443 -34.96 -10.56 1.49
C ALA A 443 -34.79 -9.05 1.22
N ALA A 444 -34.99 -8.23 2.25
CA ALA A 444 -34.75 -6.80 2.16
C ALA A 444 -33.25 -6.50 1.91
N PHE A 445 -32.97 -5.45 1.13
CA PHE A 445 -31.61 -5.14 0.67
C PHE A 445 -30.64 -4.81 1.83
N SER A 446 -31.15 -4.18 2.89
CA SER A 446 -30.41 -3.90 4.14
C SER A 446 -29.97 -5.17 4.85
N ASP A 447 -30.92 -6.07 5.11
CA ASP A 447 -30.76 -7.23 5.96
C ASP A 447 -29.87 -8.28 5.26
N THR A 448 -30.01 -8.35 3.93
CA THR A 448 -29.14 -9.15 3.05
C THR A 448 -27.69 -8.74 3.17
N LYS A 449 -27.39 -7.42 3.14
CA LYS A 449 -26.01 -6.93 3.30
C LYS A 449 -25.45 -7.26 4.68
N LEU A 450 -26.16 -6.92 5.75
CA LEU A 450 -25.70 -7.18 7.13
C LEU A 450 -25.46 -8.67 7.39
N SER A 451 -26.31 -9.54 6.82
CA SER A 451 -26.13 -11.00 6.86
C SER A 451 -24.85 -11.44 6.12
N GLN A 452 -24.60 -10.91 4.91
CA GLN A 452 -23.41 -11.23 4.13
C GLN A 452 -22.10 -10.72 4.77
N ASP A 453 -22.10 -9.55 5.40
CA ASP A 453 -20.92 -9.01 6.09
C ASP A 453 -20.60 -9.81 7.37
N LYS A 454 -21.62 -10.32 8.07
CA LYS A 454 -21.45 -11.28 9.18
C LYS A 454 -20.95 -12.65 8.69
N ALA A 455 -21.48 -13.16 7.58
CA ALA A 455 -21.02 -14.41 6.98
C ALA A 455 -19.54 -14.31 6.52
N TRP A 456 -19.16 -13.17 5.93
CA TRP A 456 -17.78 -12.87 5.55
C TRP A 456 -16.85 -12.83 6.77
N THR A 457 -17.24 -12.13 7.84
CA THR A 457 -16.45 -12.05 9.08
C THR A 457 -16.20 -13.45 9.68
N ASN A 458 -17.24 -14.30 9.70
CA ASN A 458 -17.12 -15.69 10.16
C ASN A 458 -16.18 -16.53 9.28
N TYR A 459 -16.28 -16.38 7.95
CA TYR A 459 -15.41 -17.08 7.00
C TYR A 459 -13.94 -16.70 7.18
N VAL A 460 -13.62 -15.40 7.29
CA VAL A 460 -12.25 -14.91 7.52
C VAL A 460 -11.70 -15.44 8.85
N ALA A 461 -12.48 -15.38 9.93
CA ALA A 461 -12.05 -15.88 11.24
C ALA A 461 -11.73 -17.38 11.23
N ILE A 462 -12.54 -18.19 10.55
CA ILE A 462 -12.33 -19.64 10.41
C ILE A 462 -11.14 -19.94 9.49
N PHE A 463 -11.03 -19.24 8.35
CA PHE A 463 -9.90 -19.37 7.42
C PHE A 463 -8.57 -19.08 8.11
N VAL A 464 -8.45 -17.95 8.80
CA VAL A 464 -7.22 -17.52 9.48
C VAL A 464 -6.86 -18.48 10.64
N THR A 465 -7.85 -19.00 11.35
CA THR A 465 -7.64 -20.01 12.40
C THR A 465 -7.09 -21.33 11.81
N THR A 466 -7.69 -21.81 10.72
CA THR A 466 -7.23 -22.98 9.96
C THR A 466 -5.82 -22.76 9.41
N PHE A 467 -5.55 -21.61 8.77
CA PHE A 467 -4.22 -21.26 8.26
C PHE A 467 -3.15 -21.26 9.37
N ARG A 468 -3.44 -20.67 10.53
CA ARG A 468 -2.51 -20.69 11.67
C ARG A 468 -2.26 -22.12 12.18
N ARG A 469 -3.28 -22.99 12.20
CA ARG A 469 -3.13 -24.42 12.54
C ARG A 469 -2.19 -25.14 11.57
N GLU A 470 -2.38 -24.97 10.26
CA GLU A 470 -1.51 -25.59 9.25
C GLU A 470 -0.07 -25.05 9.30
N LEU A 471 0.10 -23.74 9.54
CA LEU A 471 1.40 -23.09 9.71
C LEU A 471 2.16 -23.60 10.95
N VAL A 472 1.45 -23.74 12.09
CA VAL A 472 1.99 -24.35 13.31
C VAL A 472 2.44 -25.79 13.05
N ALA A 473 1.62 -26.59 12.37
CA ALA A 473 1.95 -27.99 12.05
C ALA A 473 3.18 -28.10 11.12
N HIS A 474 3.25 -27.28 10.07
CA HIS A 474 4.39 -27.26 9.16
C HIS A 474 5.70 -26.89 9.88
N LEU A 475 5.69 -25.82 10.69
CA LEU A 475 6.87 -25.36 11.44
C LEU A 475 7.18 -26.19 12.71
N ALA A 476 6.39 -27.24 12.99
CA ALA A 476 6.71 -28.28 13.96
C ALA A 476 7.44 -29.47 13.33
N ILE A 477 7.16 -29.78 12.05
CA ILE A 477 7.80 -30.87 11.28
C ILE A 477 9.17 -30.45 10.73
N ALA A 478 9.39 -29.15 10.49
CA ALA A 478 10.66 -28.59 10.00
C ALA A 478 11.71 -28.37 11.13
N LYS A 479 11.83 -29.33 12.06
CA LYS A 479 12.80 -29.34 13.18
C LYS A 479 13.57 -30.65 13.21
#